data_AF-A0A524M5N5-F1
#
_entry.id   AF-A0A524M5N5-F1
#
_cell.length_a   1.000
_cell.length_b   1.000
_cell.length_c   1.000
_cell.angle_alpha   90.00
_cell.angle_beta   90.00
_cell.angle_gamma   90.00
#
_symmetry.space_group_name_H-M   'P 1'
#
loop_
_entity.id
_entity.type
_entity.pdbx_description
1 polymer ?
#
loop_
_entity_poly.entity_id
_entity_poly.type
_entity_poly.pdbx_seq_one_letter_code
_entity_poly.pdbx_strand_id
1 'polypeptide(L)'
;MTNLEFDIQKAIAERNYSASTHLFEHALKEGSISELARELEQIEEEAPLLTLELRDHVFYFLRMWSIYFAVQIPSIDVLKLLDDNSISKNAPVFMIEFIRNLLDRKDSRFSQFCVNIDTISSDHYAILLPSILHQRIEELEKCRIQFLEGPIPLYCTSDLFDTYYGQKIVSAIHEQKSFDIVINESQFTLVKESLDSAGFDVTSMLERVDSDLWDDFLKSKRNPRIQHGSVGELSVLHRVKSARSNIFAKNFQQQVTAMNAINLSKTQLCNDVLMSVSSDRNHQMRRRALNQLGESGDSSTMIFLADIMQTDKDQSIRTEAARSYSLLASRSQLSGISHSILPSSSKSYALDISAVNKLLNTIITKGMPTTMIDDMLKALAIRGGPASVEILSKLLVKPQISVRRAVIKASRSLDTETAAPIVRAALNDEAPEIVEMAEKELDTRWSDVVWD
;
A
#
# COMPACT_ATOMS: atom_id res chain seq x y z
N MET A 1 -4.71 -24.08 -34.36
CA MET A 1 -4.62 -22.81 -33.61
C MET A 1 -5.10 -23.15 -32.22
N THR A 2 -4.22 -23.12 -31.23
CA THR A 2 -4.58 -23.25 -29.82
C THR A 2 -5.53 -22.10 -29.47
N ASN A 3 -6.61 -22.40 -28.75
CA ASN A 3 -7.52 -21.37 -28.27
C ASN A 3 -6.83 -20.67 -27.09
N LEU A 4 -6.11 -19.58 -27.39
CA LEU A 4 -5.27 -18.84 -26.46
C LEU A 4 -6.08 -18.31 -25.27
N GLU A 5 -7.31 -17.85 -25.52
CA GLU A 5 -8.29 -17.43 -24.52
C GLU A 5 -8.61 -18.57 -23.54
N PHE A 6 -8.95 -19.75 -24.06
CA PHE A 6 -9.22 -20.93 -23.23
C PHE A 6 -8.01 -21.33 -22.37
N ASP A 7 -6.80 -21.32 -22.94
CA ASP A 7 -5.57 -21.65 -22.23
C ASP A 7 -5.27 -20.62 -21.11
N ILE A 8 -5.56 -19.33 -21.35
CA ILE A 8 -5.41 -18.28 -20.33
C ILE A 8 -6.45 -18.43 -19.24
N GLN A 9 -7.72 -18.67 -19.58
CA GLN A 9 -8.77 -18.91 -18.59
C GLN A 9 -8.46 -20.12 -17.72
N LYS A 10 -7.93 -21.20 -18.32
CA LYS A 10 -7.43 -22.36 -17.59
C LYS A 10 -6.28 -21.98 -16.65
N ALA A 11 -5.29 -21.22 -17.13
CA ALA A 11 -4.19 -20.77 -16.30
C ALA A 11 -4.66 -19.87 -15.14
N ILE A 12 -5.66 -19.02 -15.33
CA ILE A 12 -6.28 -18.19 -14.30
C ILE A 12 -7.01 -19.05 -13.26
N ALA A 13 -7.85 -19.99 -13.71
CA ALA A 13 -8.58 -20.90 -12.84
C ALA A 13 -7.65 -21.78 -11.99
N GLU A 14 -6.50 -22.16 -12.55
CA GLU A 14 -5.44 -22.92 -11.88
C GLU A 14 -4.49 -22.04 -11.07
N ARG A 15 -4.62 -20.71 -11.12
CA ARG A 15 -3.71 -19.72 -10.50
C ARG A 15 -2.25 -19.89 -10.92
N ASN A 16 -2.05 -20.31 -12.17
CA ASN A 16 -0.74 -20.53 -12.78
C ASN A 16 -0.23 -19.24 -13.44
N TYR A 17 0.39 -18.38 -12.63
CA TYR A 17 0.96 -17.11 -13.08
C TYR A 17 2.06 -17.29 -14.13
N SER A 18 2.84 -18.36 -14.04
CA SER A 18 3.89 -18.64 -15.03
C SER A 18 3.30 -18.93 -16.40
N ALA A 19 2.31 -19.84 -16.46
CA ALA A 19 1.63 -20.19 -17.71
C ALA A 19 0.92 -18.97 -18.32
N SER A 20 0.11 -18.26 -17.55
CA SER A 20 -0.55 -17.03 -18.03
C SER A 20 0.43 -15.96 -18.48
N THR A 21 1.55 -15.74 -17.76
CA THR A 21 2.63 -14.83 -18.19
C THR A 21 3.19 -15.24 -19.56
N HIS A 22 3.49 -16.53 -19.76
CA HIS A 22 3.95 -17.05 -21.04
C HIS A 22 2.92 -16.85 -22.16
N LEU A 23 1.64 -17.05 -21.88
CA LEU A 23 0.54 -16.86 -22.83
C LEU A 23 0.36 -15.37 -23.19
N PHE A 24 0.43 -14.45 -22.21
CA PHE A 24 0.42 -13.01 -22.47
C PHE A 24 1.64 -12.54 -23.26
N GLU A 25 2.84 -13.04 -22.93
CA GLU A 25 4.04 -12.76 -23.71
C GLU A 25 3.95 -13.26 -25.16
N HIS A 26 3.34 -14.43 -25.36
CA HIS A 26 3.10 -14.99 -26.69
C HIS A 26 2.14 -14.09 -27.47
N ALA A 27 1.00 -13.72 -26.88
CA ALA A 27 0.02 -12.81 -27.48
C ALA A 27 0.66 -11.48 -27.89
N LEU A 28 1.48 -10.90 -27.00
CA LEU A 28 2.17 -9.64 -27.26
C LEU A 28 3.18 -9.74 -28.40
N LYS A 29 3.95 -10.84 -28.47
CA LYS A 29 4.94 -11.06 -29.54
C LYS A 29 4.30 -11.28 -30.91
N GLU A 30 3.11 -11.89 -30.94
CA GLU A 30 2.35 -12.14 -32.17
C GLU A 30 1.49 -10.94 -32.60
N GLY A 31 1.35 -9.91 -31.76
CA GLY A 31 0.44 -8.80 -32.02
C GLY A 31 -1.04 -9.18 -31.90
N SER A 32 -1.35 -10.22 -31.14
CA SER A 32 -2.71 -10.71 -30.88
C SER A 32 -3.25 -10.30 -29.51
N ILE A 33 -2.56 -9.41 -28.78
CA ILE A 33 -2.96 -8.99 -27.43
C ILE A 33 -4.32 -8.27 -27.41
N SER A 34 -4.64 -7.47 -28.43
CA SER A 34 -5.96 -6.82 -28.53
C SER A 34 -7.08 -7.80 -28.87
N GLU A 35 -6.81 -8.83 -29.68
CA GLU A 35 -7.80 -9.87 -29.98
C GLU A 35 -8.12 -10.65 -28.71
N LEU A 36 -7.09 -11.09 -27.98
CA LEU A 36 -7.22 -11.72 -26.68
C LEU A 36 -7.99 -10.84 -25.68
N ALA A 37 -7.67 -9.53 -25.60
CA ALA A 37 -8.36 -8.62 -24.69
C ALA A 37 -9.86 -8.54 -24.99
N ARG A 38 -10.25 -8.54 -26.27
CA ARG A 38 -11.65 -8.56 -26.72
C ARG A 38 -12.35 -9.88 -26.38
N GLU A 39 -11.66 -11.02 -26.54
CA GLU A 39 -12.22 -12.33 -26.17
C GLU A 39 -12.45 -12.42 -24.65
N LEU A 40 -11.48 -11.96 -23.84
CA LEU A 40 -11.63 -11.89 -22.38
C LEU A 40 -12.76 -10.95 -21.94
N GLU A 41 -12.95 -9.83 -22.65
CA GLU A 41 -14.07 -8.90 -22.44
C GLU A 41 -15.42 -9.55 -22.69
N GLN A 42 -15.55 -10.31 -23.79
CA GLN A 42 -16.77 -11.02 -24.09
C GLN A 42 -17.12 -12.05 -23.00
N ILE A 43 -16.13 -12.77 -22.48
CA ILE A 43 -16.34 -13.71 -21.36
C ILE A 43 -16.81 -12.98 -20.10
N GLU A 44 -16.22 -11.83 -19.78
CA GLU A 44 -16.63 -11.02 -18.63
C GLU A 44 -18.05 -10.45 -18.80
N GLU A 45 -18.44 -10.07 -20.02
CA GLU A 45 -19.80 -9.63 -20.33
C GLU A 45 -20.84 -10.77 -20.21
N GLU A 46 -20.50 -11.97 -20.68
CA GLU A 46 -21.36 -13.15 -20.61
C GLU A 46 -21.56 -13.66 -19.17
N ALA A 47 -20.51 -13.56 -18.35
CA ALA A 47 -20.56 -13.94 -16.95
C ALA A 47 -19.72 -12.97 -16.11
N PRO A 48 -20.31 -11.85 -15.63
CA PRO A 48 -19.60 -10.84 -14.84
C PRO A 48 -18.97 -11.46 -13.60
N LEU A 49 -17.68 -11.75 -13.69
CA LEU A 49 -16.92 -12.31 -12.59
C LEU A 49 -16.70 -11.18 -11.59
N LEU A 50 -17.32 -11.29 -10.41
CA LEU A 50 -17.07 -10.38 -9.28
C LEU A 50 -15.74 -10.69 -8.57
N THR A 51 -14.72 -11.10 -9.33
CA THR A 51 -13.40 -11.52 -8.84
C THR A 51 -12.32 -10.60 -9.39
N LEU A 52 -11.11 -10.72 -8.85
CA LEU A 52 -9.92 -9.99 -9.30
C LEU A 52 -8.85 -10.96 -9.84
N GLU A 53 -9.24 -12.19 -10.19
CA GLU A 53 -8.28 -13.22 -10.63
C GLU A 53 -7.61 -12.83 -11.95
N LEU A 54 -8.37 -12.35 -12.94
CA LEU A 54 -7.78 -11.82 -14.18
C LEU A 54 -6.80 -10.67 -13.89
N ARG A 55 -7.19 -9.76 -12.99
CA ARG A 55 -6.35 -8.64 -12.57
C ARG A 55 -5.05 -9.09 -11.94
N ASP A 56 -5.08 -10.06 -11.03
CA ASP A 56 -3.88 -10.61 -10.41
C ASP A 56 -2.92 -11.12 -11.48
N HIS A 57 -3.42 -11.85 -12.49
CA HIS A 57 -2.60 -12.41 -13.57
C HIS A 57 -2.04 -11.33 -14.50
N VAL A 58 -2.84 -10.35 -14.93
CA VAL A 58 -2.39 -9.23 -15.77
C VAL A 58 -1.37 -8.38 -15.02
N PHE A 59 -1.62 -8.05 -13.76
CA PHE A 59 -0.73 -7.23 -12.95
C PHE A 59 0.55 -7.97 -12.57
N TYR A 60 0.51 -9.29 -12.41
CA TYR A 60 1.71 -10.10 -12.25
C TYR A 60 2.57 -10.07 -13.52
N PHE A 61 1.97 -10.30 -14.69
CA PHE A 61 2.65 -10.22 -15.99
C PHE A 61 3.33 -8.87 -16.21
N LEU A 62 2.64 -7.77 -15.88
CA LEU A 62 3.14 -6.40 -16.01
C LEU A 62 4.00 -5.93 -14.82
N ARG A 63 4.17 -6.79 -13.82
CA ARG A 63 4.86 -6.50 -12.55
C ARG A 63 4.28 -5.33 -11.76
N MET A 64 3.00 -5.02 -11.92
CA MET A 64 2.32 -3.87 -11.30
C MET A 64 1.84 -4.14 -9.86
N TRP A 65 2.36 -5.18 -9.19
CA TRP A 65 1.86 -5.62 -7.88
C TRP A 65 1.96 -4.54 -6.80
N SER A 66 3.08 -3.81 -6.75
CA SER A 66 3.29 -2.73 -5.75
C SER A 66 2.38 -1.52 -5.92
N ILE A 67 1.78 -1.34 -7.10
CA ILE A 67 0.86 -0.24 -7.42
C ILE A 67 -0.56 -0.74 -7.73
N TYR A 68 -0.87 -1.98 -7.36
CA TYR A 68 -2.11 -2.66 -7.75
C TYR A 68 -3.38 -1.87 -7.43
N PHE A 69 -3.51 -1.36 -6.21
CA PHE A 69 -4.67 -0.55 -5.82
C PHE A 69 -4.61 0.89 -6.32
N ALA A 70 -3.45 1.36 -6.78
CA ALA A 70 -3.29 2.71 -7.29
C ALA A 70 -3.82 2.85 -8.71
N VAL A 71 -3.69 1.82 -9.54
CA VAL A 71 -4.14 1.86 -10.93
C VAL A 71 -5.66 1.67 -11.02
N GLN A 72 -6.39 2.74 -11.34
CA GLN A 72 -7.85 2.76 -11.54
C GLN A 72 -8.22 2.47 -13.00
N ILE A 73 -7.60 1.45 -13.58
CA ILE A 73 -7.84 0.98 -14.95
C ILE A 73 -8.19 -0.51 -14.87
N PRO A 74 -9.28 -0.97 -15.51
CA PRO A 74 -9.60 -2.39 -15.63
C PRO A 74 -8.49 -3.17 -16.33
N SER A 75 -8.34 -4.46 -16.00
CA SER A 75 -7.24 -5.29 -16.52
C SER A 75 -7.28 -5.45 -18.03
N ILE A 76 -8.48 -5.57 -18.60
CA ILE A 76 -8.69 -5.65 -20.05
C ILE A 76 -8.24 -4.36 -20.73
N ASP A 77 -8.60 -3.20 -20.18
CA ASP A 77 -8.17 -1.90 -20.72
C ASP A 77 -6.64 -1.74 -20.61
N VAL A 78 -6.03 -2.27 -19.54
CA VAL A 78 -4.56 -2.31 -19.44
C VAL A 78 -3.95 -3.15 -20.57
N LEU A 79 -4.55 -4.28 -20.95
CA LEU A 79 -4.09 -5.08 -22.09
C LEU A 79 -4.25 -4.33 -23.42
N LYS A 80 -5.39 -3.65 -23.64
CA LYS A 80 -5.63 -2.82 -24.84
C LYS A 80 -4.60 -1.70 -25.00
N LEU A 81 -4.17 -1.08 -23.90
CA LEU A 81 -3.12 -0.05 -23.91
C LEU A 81 -1.78 -0.54 -24.47
N LEU A 82 -1.46 -1.83 -24.33
CA LEU A 82 -0.22 -2.39 -24.90
C LEU A 82 -0.26 -2.44 -26.43
N ASP A 83 -1.43 -2.68 -27.01
CA ASP A 83 -1.65 -2.73 -28.45
C ASP A 83 -1.63 -1.33 -29.07
N ASP A 84 -2.37 -0.40 -28.48
CA ASP A 84 -2.48 1.00 -28.94
C ASP A 84 -1.12 1.70 -29.09
N ASN A 85 -0.13 1.27 -28.30
CA ASN A 85 1.21 1.82 -28.29
C ASN A 85 2.23 0.97 -29.06
N SER A 86 1.76 -0.04 -29.82
CA SER A 86 2.58 -0.94 -30.64
C SER A 86 3.75 -1.57 -29.86
N ILE A 87 3.49 -1.98 -28.61
CA ILE A 87 4.52 -2.47 -27.70
C ILE A 87 4.92 -3.90 -28.08
N SER A 88 5.95 -4.01 -28.91
CA SER A 88 6.47 -5.31 -29.34
C SER A 88 7.44 -5.95 -28.34
N LYS A 89 8.05 -5.16 -27.43
CA LYS A 89 9.04 -5.66 -26.45
C LYS A 89 8.96 -4.91 -25.12
N ASN A 90 8.98 -5.69 -24.03
CA ASN A 90 9.15 -5.25 -22.65
C ASN A 90 8.01 -4.41 -22.07
N ALA A 91 6.79 -4.99 -22.04
CA ALA A 91 5.59 -4.37 -21.47
C ALA A 91 5.78 -3.77 -20.05
N PRO A 92 6.52 -4.39 -19.10
CA PRO A 92 6.74 -3.79 -17.79
C PRO A 92 7.43 -2.41 -17.86
N VAL A 93 8.39 -2.21 -18.77
CA VAL A 93 9.08 -0.91 -18.93
C VAL A 93 8.14 0.15 -19.48
N PHE A 94 7.31 -0.23 -20.46
CA PHE A 94 6.26 0.66 -20.96
C PHE A 94 5.33 1.09 -19.83
N MET A 95 4.91 0.16 -18.96
CA MET A 95 4.01 0.47 -17.84
C MET A 95 4.63 1.45 -16.84
N ILE A 96 5.94 1.39 -16.56
CA ILE A 96 6.61 2.40 -15.71
C ILE A 96 6.46 3.80 -16.29
N GLU A 97 6.76 3.97 -17.58
CA GLU A 97 6.67 5.28 -18.24
C GLU A 97 5.21 5.74 -18.39
N PHE A 98 4.29 4.83 -18.67
CA PHE A 98 2.86 5.13 -18.70
C PHE A 98 2.36 5.63 -17.34
N ILE A 99 2.69 4.94 -16.24
CA ILE A 99 2.30 5.36 -14.89
C ILE A 99 2.97 6.69 -14.50
N ARG A 100 4.23 6.91 -14.87
CA ARG A 100 4.89 8.22 -14.69
C ARG A 100 4.10 9.33 -15.37
N ASN A 101 3.70 9.12 -16.63
CA ASN A 101 2.91 10.10 -17.37
C ASN A 101 1.53 10.37 -16.73
N LEU A 102 0.88 9.35 -16.17
CA LEU A 102 -0.37 9.55 -15.42
C LEU A 102 -0.14 10.41 -14.17
N LEU A 103 0.94 10.14 -13.43
CA LEU A 103 1.30 10.88 -12.23
C LEU A 103 1.61 12.35 -12.55
N ASP A 104 2.43 12.61 -13.56
CA ASP A 104 2.83 13.97 -13.98
C ASP A 104 1.61 14.80 -14.42
N ARG A 105 0.60 14.15 -15.02
CA ARG A 105 -0.66 14.79 -15.46
C ARG A 105 -1.73 14.86 -14.37
N LYS A 106 -1.47 14.30 -13.18
CA LYS A 106 -2.47 14.14 -12.10
C LYS A 106 -3.74 13.43 -12.59
N ASP A 107 -3.56 12.43 -13.44
CA ASP A 107 -4.65 11.68 -14.07
C ASP A 107 -5.35 10.79 -13.04
N SER A 108 -6.69 10.84 -13.00
CA SER A 108 -7.50 10.08 -12.03
C SER A 108 -7.38 8.56 -12.18
N ARG A 109 -6.85 8.08 -13.32
CA ARG A 109 -6.53 6.66 -13.53
C ARG A 109 -5.40 6.15 -12.64
N PHE A 110 -4.66 7.03 -11.96
CA PHE A 110 -3.66 6.65 -10.97
C PHE A 110 -3.91 7.36 -9.63
N SER A 111 -4.35 6.60 -8.63
CA SER A 111 -4.56 7.08 -7.28
C SER A 111 -3.31 6.91 -6.43
N GLN A 112 -2.51 7.97 -6.32
CA GLN A 112 -1.31 7.94 -5.48
C GLN A 112 -1.60 7.67 -3.99
N PHE A 113 -2.84 7.89 -3.54
CA PHE A 113 -3.32 7.58 -2.19
C PHE A 113 -3.22 6.09 -1.86
N CYS A 114 -3.36 5.24 -2.87
CA CYS A 114 -3.31 3.80 -2.71
C CYS A 114 -1.89 3.24 -2.72
N VAL A 115 -0.87 4.07 -2.98
CA VAL A 115 0.52 3.59 -3.05
C VAL A 115 1.06 3.39 -1.64
N ASN A 116 1.43 2.15 -1.33
CA ASN A 116 2.19 1.83 -0.12
C ASN A 116 3.68 2.08 -0.39
N ILE A 117 4.28 2.98 0.39
CA ILE A 117 5.69 3.37 0.26
C ILE A 117 6.62 2.17 0.53
N ASP A 118 6.26 1.32 1.50
CA ASP A 118 7.07 0.14 1.84
C ASP A 118 7.17 -0.80 0.64
N THR A 119 6.02 -1.14 0.06
CA THR A 119 5.95 -2.07 -1.06
C THR A 119 6.62 -1.50 -2.31
N ILE A 120 6.34 -0.24 -2.67
CA ILE A 120 6.88 0.36 -3.89
C ILE A 120 8.40 0.63 -3.80
N SER A 121 8.93 0.91 -2.60
CA SER A 121 10.36 1.20 -2.40
C SER A 121 11.27 -0.01 -2.66
N SER A 122 10.73 -1.21 -2.46
CA SER A 122 11.40 -2.48 -2.79
C SER A 122 11.22 -2.92 -4.24
N ASP A 123 10.44 -2.19 -5.04
CA ASP A 123 10.05 -2.59 -6.39
C ASP A 123 10.66 -1.68 -7.48
N HIS A 124 10.55 -2.04 -8.76
CA HIS A 124 11.02 -1.23 -9.89
C HIS A 124 10.27 0.09 -10.04
N TYR A 125 9.07 0.20 -9.45
CA TYR A 125 8.33 1.45 -9.33
C TYR A 125 8.90 2.41 -8.28
N ALA A 126 9.95 2.04 -7.54
CA ALA A 126 10.63 2.94 -6.59
C ALA A 126 11.09 4.25 -7.26
N ILE A 127 11.35 4.24 -8.57
CA ILE A 127 11.69 5.44 -9.35
C ILE A 127 10.57 6.51 -9.33
N LEU A 128 9.33 6.13 -9.06
CA LEU A 128 8.18 7.06 -8.97
C LEU A 128 8.05 7.71 -7.59
N LEU A 129 8.74 7.20 -6.57
CA LEU A 129 8.62 7.68 -5.19
C LEU A 129 8.84 9.20 -5.03
N PRO A 130 9.87 9.82 -5.63
CA PRO A 130 10.06 11.26 -5.50
C PRO A 130 8.85 12.07 -5.98
N SER A 131 8.27 11.70 -7.14
CA SER A 131 7.10 12.37 -7.70
C SER A 131 5.85 12.16 -6.84
N ILE A 132 5.62 10.93 -6.35
CA ILE A 132 4.50 10.61 -5.45
C ILE A 132 4.59 11.42 -4.16
N LEU A 133 5.76 11.44 -3.53
CA LEU A 133 6.00 12.19 -2.30
C LEU A 133 5.81 13.69 -2.51
N HIS A 134 6.35 14.22 -3.61
CA HIS A 134 6.18 15.62 -3.98
C HIS A 134 4.71 16.00 -4.17
N GLN A 135 3.94 15.20 -4.89
CA GLN A 135 2.54 15.50 -5.13
C GLN A 135 1.70 15.40 -3.84
N ARG A 136 1.97 14.43 -2.96
CA ARG A 136 1.31 14.34 -1.63
C ARG A 136 1.57 15.57 -0.77
N ILE A 137 2.78 16.14 -0.84
CA ILE A 137 3.12 17.40 -0.18
C ILE A 137 2.31 18.55 -0.78
N GLU A 138 2.31 18.67 -2.11
CA GLU A 138 1.62 19.74 -2.83
C GLU A 138 0.10 19.71 -2.57
N GLU A 139 -0.50 18.52 -2.48
CA GLU A 139 -1.92 18.35 -2.12
C GLU A 139 -2.22 18.91 -0.73
N LEU A 140 -1.38 18.60 0.26
CA LEU A 140 -1.56 19.13 1.61
C LEU A 140 -1.33 20.65 1.68
N GLU A 141 -0.32 21.18 0.97
CA GLU A 141 -0.06 22.63 0.87
C GLU A 141 -1.25 23.39 0.24
N LYS A 142 -1.96 22.76 -0.69
CA LYS A 142 -3.14 23.33 -1.37
C LYS A 142 -4.46 23.09 -0.66
N CYS A 143 -4.46 22.29 0.41
CA CYS A 143 -5.65 21.98 1.18
C CYS A 143 -6.26 23.26 1.78
N ARG A 144 -7.59 23.30 1.84
CA ARG A 144 -8.36 24.33 2.53
C ARG A 144 -9.23 23.67 3.59
N ILE A 145 -9.35 24.30 4.75
CA ILE A 145 -10.17 23.82 5.86
C ILE A 145 -11.28 24.83 6.04
N GLN A 146 -12.49 24.45 5.63
CA GLN A 146 -13.62 25.35 5.74
C GLN A 146 -14.08 25.43 7.18
N PHE A 147 -14.42 26.62 7.66
CA PHE A 147 -14.93 26.81 9.02
C PHE A 147 -16.14 27.73 9.07
N LEU A 148 -17.04 27.43 10.00
CA LEU A 148 -18.20 28.26 10.34
C LEU A 148 -17.89 29.02 11.63
N GLU A 149 -17.88 30.35 11.53
CA GLU A 149 -17.72 31.23 12.68
C GLU A 149 -19.06 31.33 13.46
N GLY A 150 -19.01 31.17 14.78
CA GLY A 150 -20.17 31.26 15.66
C GLY A 150 -19.76 31.10 17.13
N PRO A 151 -20.74 31.05 18.05
CA PRO A 151 -20.45 30.83 19.48
C PRO A 151 -19.68 29.54 19.76
N ILE A 152 -19.86 28.54 18.89
CA ILE A 152 -19.10 27.30 18.86
C ILE A 152 -18.60 27.15 17.42
N PRO A 153 -17.32 27.43 17.13
CA PRO A 153 -16.80 27.32 15.78
C PRO A 153 -16.75 25.85 15.35
N LEU A 154 -17.12 25.62 14.09
CA LEU A 154 -17.14 24.29 13.48
C LEU A 154 -16.17 24.27 12.30
N TYR A 155 -15.46 23.17 12.12
CA TYR A 155 -14.45 23.00 11.08
C TYR A 155 -14.77 21.78 10.23
N CYS A 156 -14.72 21.92 8.91
CA CYS A 156 -14.89 20.82 7.97
C CYS A 156 -13.52 20.31 7.53
N THR A 157 -13.22 19.06 7.87
CA THR A 157 -11.95 18.39 7.54
C THR A 157 -12.05 17.52 6.28
N SER A 158 -13.11 17.66 5.48
CA SER A 158 -13.31 16.85 4.26
C SER A 158 -12.15 16.96 3.28
N ASP A 159 -11.76 18.19 2.90
CA ASP A 159 -10.64 18.43 1.98
C ASP A 159 -9.30 17.95 2.57
N LEU A 160 -9.12 18.07 3.89
CA LEU A 160 -7.94 17.55 4.56
C LEU A 160 -7.90 16.02 4.50
N PHE A 161 -9.04 15.37 4.75
CA PHE A 161 -9.20 13.92 4.66
C PHE A 161 -8.99 13.39 3.23
N ASP A 162 -9.27 14.21 2.22
CA ASP A 162 -9.01 13.93 0.82
C ASP A 162 -7.52 14.05 0.44
N THR A 163 -6.63 14.45 1.36
CA THR A 163 -5.16 14.42 1.15
C THR A 163 -4.51 13.24 1.90
N TYR A 164 -3.42 12.67 1.37
CA TYR A 164 -2.81 11.46 1.95
C TYR A 164 -2.39 11.69 3.41
N TYR A 165 -1.70 12.81 3.66
CA TYR A 165 -1.20 13.14 4.99
C TYR A 165 -2.29 13.72 5.89
N GLY A 166 -3.25 14.47 5.34
CA GLY A 166 -4.38 14.93 6.13
C GLY A 166 -5.26 13.78 6.61
N GLN A 167 -5.48 12.74 5.80
CA GLN A 167 -6.13 11.50 6.24
C GLN A 167 -5.39 10.87 7.44
N LYS A 168 -4.05 10.81 7.41
CA LYS A 168 -3.24 10.25 8.51
C LYS A 168 -3.38 11.09 9.79
N ILE A 169 -3.29 12.41 9.68
CA ILE A 169 -3.45 13.35 10.79
C ILE A 169 -4.83 13.18 11.44
N VAL A 170 -5.88 13.24 10.62
CA VAL A 170 -7.26 13.12 11.08
C VAL A 170 -7.52 11.73 11.69
N SER A 171 -7.05 10.65 11.06
CA SER A 171 -7.24 9.29 11.60
C SER A 171 -6.56 9.08 12.95
N ALA A 172 -5.41 9.71 13.18
CA ALA A 172 -4.69 9.62 14.45
C ALA A 172 -5.48 10.27 15.60
N ILE A 173 -6.18 11.37 15.32
CA ILE A 173 -6.96 12.12 16.32
C ILE A 173 -8.24 11.37 16.73
N HIS A 174 -8.82 10.56 15.84
CA HIS A 174 -10.12 9.95 16.08
C HIS A 174 -10.11 8.59 16.81
N GLU A 175 -8.96 8.03 17.17
CA GLU A 175 -8.83 6.76 17.93
C GLU A 175 -9.82 5.63 17.47
N GLN A 176 -10.06 5.54 16.17
CA GLN A 176 -11.00 4.57 15.54
C GLN A 176 -12.50 4.77 15.88
N LYS A 177 -12.94 5.95 16.33
CA LYS A 177 -14.38 6.31 16.40
C LYS A 177 -14.88 6.70 15.00
N SER A 178 -16.20 6.63 14.79
CA SER A 178 -16.83 7.07 13.54
C SER A 178 -16.40 8.51 13.23
N PHE A 179 -15.77 8.70 12.09
CA PHE A 179 -15.29 9.99 11.63
C PHE A 179 -16.48 10.85 11.21
N ASP A 180 -16.66 12.01 11.85
CA ASP A 180 -17.49 13.09 11.31
C ASP A 180 -16.55 14.06 10.59
N ILE A 181 -16.94 14.47 9.38
CA ILE A 181 -16.20 15.46 8.60
C ILE A 181 -16.27 16.85 9.24
N VAL A 182 -17.19 17.05 10.20
CA VAL A 182 -17.30 18.27 10.99
C VAL A 182 -16.77 18.02 12.39
N ILE A 183 -15.81 18.84 12.81
CA ILE A 183 -15.21 18.78 14.13
C ILE A 183 -15.36 20.12 14.86
N ASN A 184 -15.38 20.07 16.18
CA ASN A 184 -15.43 21.26 17.03
C ASN A 184 -14.02 21.85 17.27
N GLU A 185 -13.96 22.98 17.96
CA GLU A 185 -12.72 23.69 18.25
C GLU A 185 -11.66 22.87 19.00
N SER A 186 -12.07 22.06 19.98
CA SER A 186 -11.10 21.27 20.76
C SER A 186 -10.47 20.18 19.92
N GLN A 187 -11.25 19.50 19.07
CA GLN A 187 -10.73 18.54 18.10
C GLN A 187 -9.87 19.22 17.02
N PHE A 188 -10.30 20.38 16.53
CA PHE A 188 -9.54 21.14 15.54
C PHE A 188 -8.22 21.65 16.11
N THR A 189 -8.14 21.95 17.40
CA THR A 189 -6.88 22.33 18.07
C THR A 189 -5.83 21.22 17.93
N LEU A 190 -6.21 19.94 18.05
CA LEU A 190 -5.30 18.81 17.84
C LEU A 190 -4.86 18.67 16.36
N VAL A 191 -5.79 18.91 15.42
CA VAL A 191 -5.48 18.95 13.98
C VAL A 191 -4.49 20.08 13.70
N LYS A 192 -4.77 21.26 14.25
CA LYS A 192 -3.94 22.46 14.13
C LYS A 192 -2.56 22.23 14.71
N GLU A 193 -2.44 21.69 15.92
CA GLU A 193 -1.15 21.34 16.52
C GLU A 193 -0.36 20.37 15.64
N SER A 194 -1.04 19.38 15.04
CA SER A 194 -0.41 18.42 14.14
C SER A 194 0.09 19.06 12.84
N LEU A 195 -0.68 20.02 12.28
CA LEU A 195 -0.34 20.76 11.08
C LEU A 195 0.74 21.84 11.35
N ASP A 196 0.67 22.54 12.47
CA ASP A 196 1.66 23.53 12.92
C ASP A 196 2.99 22.84 13.24
N SER A 197 2.95 21.69 13.93
CA SER A 197 4.14 20.83 14.15
C SER A 197 4.72 20.27 12.86
N ALA A 198 3.89 20.26 11.81
CA ALA A 198 4.23 19.93 10.45
C ALA A 198 4.57 21.16 9.60
N GLY A 199 4.77 22.33 10.21
CA GLY A 199 5.26 23.52 9.52
C GLY A 199 4.27 24.15 8.53
N PHE A 200 3.00 23.75 8.57
CA PHE A 200 1.95 24.39 7.78
C PHE A 200 1.40 25.59 8.54
N ASP A 201 1.23 26.72 7.82
CA ASP A 201 0.46 27.84 8.35
C ASP A 201 -1.04 27.54 8.24
N VAL A 202 -1.60 26.95 9.29
CA VAL A 202 -3.02 26.59 9.36
C VAL A 202 -3.92 27.80 9.14
N THR A 203 -3.49 29.01 9.51
CA THR A 203 -4.25 30.24 9.29
C THR A 203 -4.48 30.49 7.80
N SER A 204 -3.47 30.23 6.96
CA SER A 204 -3.58 30.34 5.51
C SER A 204 -4.42 29.25 4.85
N MET A 205 -4.64 28.14 5.57
CA MET A 205 -5.48 27.03 5.11
C MET A 205 -6.95 27.24 5.44
N LEU A 206 -7.28 28.09 6.43
CA LEU A 206 -8.65 28.32 6.86
C LEU A 206 -9.44 29.16 5.85
N GLU A 207 -10.65 28.69 5.54
CA GLU A 207 -11.58 29.37 4.64
C GLU A 207 -12.95 29.52 5.33
N ARG A 208 -13.41 30.76 5.51
CA ARG A 208 -14.69 31.01 6.17
C ARG A 208 -15.84 30.64 5.23
N VAL A 209 -16.85 29.95 5.77
CA VAL A 209 -18.12 29.69 5.10
C VAL A 209 -19.25 30.39 5.84
N ASP A 210 -20.13 31.06 5.10
CA ASP A 210 -21.27 31.75 5.67
C ASP A 210 -22.32 30.76 6.23
N SER A 211 -22.97 31.15 7.32
CA SER A 211 -23.87 30.27 8.08
C SER A 211 -25.07 29.77 7.28
N ASP A 212 -25.54 30.55 6.31
CA ASP A 212 -26.65 30.21 5.42
C ASP A 212 -26.25 29.20 4.33
N LEU A 213 -24.95 29.12 4.01
CA LEU A 213 -24.41 28.19 3.01
C LEU A 213 -23.83 26.91 3.61
N TRP A 214 -23.62 26.87 4.92
CA TRP A 214 -22.92 25.76 5.61
C TRP A 214 -23.59 24.40 5.39
N ASP A 215 -24.91 24.32 5.54
CA ASP A 215 -25.62 23.04 5.38
C ASP A 215 -25.56 22.52 3.94
N ASP A 216 -25.66 23.40 2.95
CA ASP A 216 -25.58 23.02 1.54
C ASP A 216 -24.14 22.67 1.14
N PHE A 217 -23.16 23.38 1.69
CA PHE A 217 -21.75 23.01 1.61
C PHE A 217 -21.52 21.60 2.19
N LEU A 218 -22.00 21.30 3.40
CA LEU A 218 -21.83 19.98 4.02
C LEU A 218 -22.53 18.88 3.23
N LYS A 219 -23.72 19.12 2.67
CA LYS A 219 -24.39 18.14 1.78
C LYS A 219 -23.54 17.84 0.56
N SER A 220 -22.87 18.85 -0.01
CA SER A 220 -21.98 18.66 -1.16
C SER A 220 -20.75 17.81 -0.82
N LYS A 221 -20.24 17.89 0.41
CA LYS A 221 -19.08 17.12 0.89
C LYS A 221 -19.44 15.72 1.40
N ARG A 222 -20.61 15.58 2.06
CA ARG A 222 -21.10 14.30 2.61
C ARG A 222 -21.63 13.33 1.57
N ASN A 223 -21.90 13.81 0.35
CA ASN A 223 -22.08 12.95 -0.79
C ASN A 223 -20.70 12.69 -1.37
N PRO A 224 -19.96 11.66 -0.90
CA PRO A 224 -18.72 11.29 -1.57
C PRO A 224 -19.09 11.13 -3.04
N ARG A 225 -18.28 11.72 -3.92
CA ARG A 225 -18.21 11.27 -5.31
C ARG A 225 -17.63 9.85 -5.27
N ILE A 226 -18.36 8.90 -4.67
CA ILE A 226 -18.32 7.53 -5.14
C ILE A 226 -18.70 7.75 -6.60
N GLN A 227 -17.71 7.59 -7.48
CA GLN A 227 -17.96 7.47 -8.90
C GLN A 227 -18.82 6.21 -9.01
N HIS A 228 -20.12 6.35 -8.76
CA HIS A 228 -21.13 5.30 -8.65
C HIS A 228 -21.42 4.67 -10.02
N GLY A 229 -20.52 4.85 -10.98
CA GLY A 229 -20.56 4.29 -12.31
C GLY A 229 -19.49 3.23 -12.58
N SER A 230 -18.57 2.92 -11.65
CA SER A 230 -17.61 1.83 -11.90
C SER A 230 -18.31 0.48 -11.71
N VAL A 231 -19.01 0.00 -12.75
CA VAL A 231 -19.48 -1.37 -12.84
C VAL A 231 -18.27 -2.29 -13.13
N GLY A 232 -18.32 -3.54 -12.69
CA GLY A 232 -17.27 -4.54 -12.98
C GLY A 232 -16.07 -4.51 -12.03
N GLU A 233 -14.89 -4.84 -12.56
CA GLU A 233 -13.64 -5.07 -11.84
C GLU A 233 -13.28 -3.97 -10.82
N LEU A 234 -13.39 -2.69 -11.19
CA LEU A 234 -12.99 -1.57 -10.31
C LEU A 234 -13.88 -1.45 -9.06
N SER A 235 -15.17 -1.81 -9.15
CA SER A 235 -16.04 -1.85 -7.97
C SER A 235 -15.59 -2.94 -6.99
N VAL A 236 -15.14 -4.08 -7.49
CA VAL A 236 -14.57 -5.16 -6.66
C VAL A 236 -13.25 -4.69 -6.05
N LEU A 237 -12.37 -4.04 -6.83
CA LEU A 237 -11.10 -3.48 -6.38
C LEU A 237 -11.29 -2.51 -5.21
N HIS A 238 -12.22 -1.56 -5.33
CA HIS A 238 -12.53 -0.60 -4.28
C HIS A 238 -13.12 -1.26 -3.03
N ARG A 239 -13.99 -2.26 -3.21
CA ARG A 239 -14.57 -3.03 -2.09
C ARG A 239 -13.49 -3.79 -1.33
N VAL A 240 -12.56 -4.42 -2.04
CA VAL A 240 -11.42 -5.13 -1.45
C VAL A 240 -10.50 -4.16 -0.72
N LYS A 241 -10.17 -3.02 -1.33
CA LYS A 241 -9.36 -1.97 -0.69
C LYS A 241 -9.97 -1.54 0.64
N SER A 242 -11.28 -1.28 0.67
CA SER A 242 -12.02 -0.93 1.88
C SER A 242 -12.02 -2.08 2.90
N ALA A 243 -12.28 -3.31 2.44
CA ALA A 243 -12.29 -4.50 3.27
C ALA A 243 -10.95 -4.77 3.98
N ARG A 244 -9.81 -4.57 3.29
CA ARG A 244 -8.47 -4.71 3.89
C ARG A 244 -8.28 -3.83 5.12
N SER A 245 -8.89 -2.64 5.16
CA SER A 245 -8.83 -1.75 6.33
C SER A 245 -9.85 -2.15 7.40
N ASN A 246 -11.07 -2.50 6.97
CA ASN A 246 -12.18 -2.81 7.87
C ASN A 246 -12.08 -4.17 8.56
N ILE A 247 -11.19 -5.05 8.13
CA ILE A 247 -10.97 -6.34 8.79
C ILE A 247 -10.41 -6.21 10.21
N PHE A 248 -9.74 -5.09 10.51
CA PHE A 248 -9.24 -4.75 11.85
C PHE A 248 -10.20 -3.81 12.62
N ALA A 249 -11.41 -3.57 12.10
CA ALA A 249 -12.38 -2.72 12.78
C ALA A 249 -12.81 -3.35 14.12
N LYS A 250 -13.14 -2.51 15.12
CA LYS A 250 -13.64 -3.00 16.42
C LYS A 250 -14.98 -3.74 16.30
N ASN A 251 -15.76 -3.43 15.26
CA ASN A 251 -17.07 -4.04 15.04
C ASN A 251 -16.93 -5.38 14.31
N PHE A 252 -17.29 -6.48 14.98
CA PHE A 252 -17.24 -7.82 14.43
C PHE A 252 -18.04 -7.99 13.12
N GLN A 253 -19.20 -7.34 12.99
CA GLN A 253 -19.99 -7.40 11.75
C GLN A 253 -19.22 -6.76 10.58
N GLN A 254 -18.52 -5.65 10.81
CA GLN A 254 -17.67 -5.03 9.80
C GLN A 254 -16.50 -5.95 9.42
N GLN A 255 -15.89 -6.63 10.39
CA GLN A 255 -14.84 -7.63 10.12
C GLN A 255 -15.36 -8.78 9.26
N VAL A 256 -16.57 -9.28 9.53
CA VAL A 256 -17.21 -10.36 8.74
C VAL A 256 -17.52 -9.88 7.32
N THR A 257 -18.09 -8.69 7.15
CA THR A 257 -18.34 -8.12 5.82
C THR A 257 -17.04 -7.91 5.04
N ALA A 258 -15.99 -7.43 5.71
CA ALA A 258 -14.65 -7.29 5.12
C ALA A 258 -14.08 -8.64 4.67
N MET A 259 -14.11 -9.66 5.54
CA MET A 259 -13.65 -11.00 5.19
C MET A 259 -14.41 -11.58 3.99
N ASN A 260 -15.74 -11.43 3.96
CA ASN A 260 -16.55 -11.91 2.84
C ASN A 260 -16.17 -11.21 1.53
N ALA A 261 -15.93 -9.89 1.57
CA ALA A 261 -15.49 -9.14 0.39
C ALA A 261 -14.12 -9.61 -0.10
N ILE A 262 -13.17 -9.87 0.81
CA ILE A 262 -11.85 -10.42 0.48
C ILE A 262 -12.01 -11.81 -0.17
N ASN A 263 -12.79 -12.70 0.44
CA ASN A 263 -12.98 -14.06 -0.05
C ASN A 263 -13.63 -14.09 -1.44
N LEU A 264 -14.69 -13.32 -1.65
CA LEU A 264 -15.40 -13.24 -2.93
C LEU A 264 -14.52 -12.69 -4.06
N SER A 265 -13.60 -11.77 -3.73
CA SER A 265 -12.69 -11.20 -4.73
C SER A 265 -11.64 -12.17 -5.25
N LYS A 266 -11.37 -13.26 -4.50
CA LYS A 266 -10.41 -14.31 -4.85
C LYS A 266 -8.97 -13.85 -5.14
N THR A 267 -8.61 -12.62 -4.79
CA THR A 267 -7.26 -12.06 -5.00
C THR A 267 -6.24 -12.56 -3.98
N GLN A 268 -5.02 -12.83 -4.44
CA GLN A 268 -3.88 -13.14 -3.59
C GLN A 268 -3.27 -11.89 -2.94
N LEU A 269 -3.63 -10.69 -3.41
CA LEU A 269 -3.12 -9.45 -2.83
C LEU A 269 -3.52 -9.27 -1.36
N CYS A 270 -4.57 -9.95 -0.90
CA CYS A 270 -5.04 -9.94 0.49
C CYS A 270 -4.30 -10.90 1.43
N ASN A 271 -3.36 -11.70 0.93
CA ASN A 271 -2.67 -12.71 1.73
C ASN A 271 -1.88 -12.10 2.90
N ASP A 272 -1.29 -10.92 2.74
CA ASP A 272 -0.60 -10.19 3.82
C ASP A 272 -1.53 -9.89 5.01
N VAL A 273 -2.71 -9.36 4.73
CA VAL A 273 -3.73 -9.04 5.73
C VAL A 273 -4.28 -10.33 6.35
N LEU A 274 -4.51 -11.38 5.57
CA LEU A 274 -4.97 -12.67 6.07
C LEU A 274 -3.93 -13.33 6.98
N MET A 275 -2.64 -13.23 6.66
CA MET A 275 -1.55 -13.68 7.54
C MET A 275 -1.57 -12.89 8.85
N SER A 276 -1.65 -11.55 8.81
CA SER A 276 -1.74 -10.72 10.01
C SER A 276 -2.94 -11.08 10.90
N VAL A 277 -4.12 -11.29 10.31
CA VAL A 277 -5.33 -11.70 11.04
C VAL A 277 -5.17 -13.09 11.65
N SER A 278 -4.48 -14.00 10.97
CA SER A 278 -4.24 -15.37 11.45
C SER A 278 -3.23 -15.41 12.60
N SER A 279 -2.24 -14.53 12.59
CA SER A 279 -1.21 -14.41 13.64
C SER A 279 -1.70 -13.74 14.92
N ASP A 280 -2.70 -12.85 14.84
CA ASP A 280 -3.27 -12.22 16.03
C ASP A 280 -4.07 -13.24 16.85
N ARG A 281 -3.50 -13.65 17.99
CA ARG A 281 -4.06 -14.67 18.90
C ARG A 281 -5.46 -14.34 19.41
N ASN A 282 -5.82 -13.07 19.49
CA ASN A 282 -7.12 -12.64 20.02
C ASN A 282 -8.15 -12.40 18.91
N HIS A 283 -7.76 -12.48 17.64
CA HIS A 283 -8.66 -12.20 16.55
C HIS A 283 -9.68 -13.33 16.37
N GLN A 284 -10.96 -13.00 16.29
CA GLN A 284 -12.02 -14.00 16.17
C GLN A 284 -12.10 -14.68 14.79
N MET A 285 -11.36 -14.17 13.80
CA MET A 285 -11.46 -14.56 12.39
C MET A 285 -10.26 -15.40 11.92
N ARG A 286 -9.32 -15.76 12.83
CA ARG A 286 -8.08 -16.49 12.51
C ARG A 286 -8.30 -17.74 11.66
N ARG A 287 -9.24 -18.60 12.09
CA ARG A 287 -9.54 -19.85 11.38
C ARG A 287 -10.06 -19.58 9.96
N ARG A 288 -10.90 -18.56 9.78
CA ARG A 288 -11.40 -18.17 8.44
C ARG A 288 -10.28 -17.61 7.57
N ALA A 289 -9.37 -16.81 8.15
CA ALA A 289 -8.23 -16.28 7.42
C ALA A 289 -7.26 -17.39 6.96
N LEU A 290 -6.96 -18.37 7.81
CA LEU A 290 -6.15 -19.54 7.45
C LEU A 290 -6.78 -20.36 6.31
N ASN A 291 -8.08 -20.64 6.45
CA ASN A 291 -8.85 -21.33 5.43
C ASN A 291 -8.72 -20.63 4.07
N GLN A 292 -8.90 -19.30 4.06
CA GLN A 292 -8.77 -18.48 2.86
C GLN A 292 -7.35 -18.49 2.29
N LEU A 293 -6.31 -18.47 3.12
CA LEU A 293 -4.92 -18.61 2.65
C LEU A 293 -4.72 -19.93 1.90
N GLY A 294 -5.31 -21.03 2.37
CA GLY A 294 -5.30 -22.31 1.66
C GLY A 294 -6.06 -22.25 0.32
N GLU A 295 -7.21 -21.59 0.29
CA GLU A 295 -8.01 -21.44 -0.94
C GLU A 295 -7.35 -20.51 -1.97
N SER A 296 -6.54 -19.55 -1.51
CA SER A 296 -5.83 -18.58 -2.34
C SER A 296 -4.86 -19.21 -3.35
N GLY A 297 -4.43 -20.46 -3.13
CA GLY A 297 -3.49 -21.14 -4.03
C GLY A 297 -2.08 -20.54 -4.06
N ASP A 298 -1.76 -19.58 -3.19
CA ASP A 298 -0.44 -18.95 -3.14
C ASP A 298 0.55 -19.80 -2.33
N SER A 299 1.47 -20.46 -3.01
CA SER A 299 2.46 -21.33 -2.35
C SER A 299 3.46 -20.55 -1.48
N SER A 300 3.58 -19.23 -1.65
CA SER A 300 4.43 -18.41 -0.76
C SER A 300 3.97 -18.42 0.70
N THR A 301 2.69 -18.71 0.93
CA THR A 301 2.10 -18.77 2.27
C THR A 301 2.39 -20.10 3.00
N MET A 302 2.97 -21.10 2.32
CA MET A 302 3.21 -22.43 2.89
C MET A 302 4.16 -22.39 4.10
N ILE A 303 5.21 -21.58 4.06
CA ILE A 303 6.15 -21.44 5.19
C ILE A 303 5.42 -20.88 6.42
N PHE A 304 4.61 -19.85 6.22
CA PHE A 304 3.78 -19.26 7.27
C PHE A 304 2.80 -20.26 7.88
N LEU A 305 2.11 -21.04 7.04
CA LEU A 305 1.18 -22.07 7.50
C LEU A 305 1.91 -23.18 8.27
N ALA A 306 3.09 -23.59 7.82
CA ALA A 306 3.92 -24.59 8.50
C ALA A 306 4.38 -24.11 9.88
N ASP A 307 4.71 -22.83 10.03
CA ASP A 307 5.04 -22.23 11.33
C ASP A 307 3.83 -22.29 12.27
N ILE A 308 2.65 -21.82 11.84
CA ILE A 308 1.42 -21.86 12.66
C ILE A 308 1.06 -23.29 13.07
N MET A 309 1.24 -24.27 12.19
CA MET A 309 1.02 -25.69 12.50
C MET A 309 1.90 -26.17 13.67
N GLN A 310 3.09 -25.61 13.84
CA GLN A 310 4.06 -26.05 14.86
C GLN A 310 3.96 -25.22 16.14
N THR A 311 3.75 -23.91 16.02
CA THR A 311 3.92 -22.97 17.13
C THR A 311 2.61 -22.55 17.80
N ASP A 312 1.46 -22.70 17.13
CA ASP A 312 0.20 -22.21 17.67
C ASP A 312 -0.30 -23.05 18.84
N LYS A 313 -0.79 -22.39 19.90
CA LYS A 313 -1.28 -23.07 21.11
C LYS A 313 -2.66 -23.70 20.89
N ASP A 314 -3.49 -23.13 20.02
CA ASP A 314 -4.84 -23.61 19.76
C ASP A 314 -4.83 -24.77 18.74
N GLN A 315 -5.32 -25.94 19.17
CA GLN A 315 -5.40 -27.12 18.33
C GLN A 315 -6.32 -26.93 17.11
N SER A 316 -7.40 -26.16 17.22
CA SER A 316 -8.28 -25.86 16.09
C SER A 316 -7.54 -25.06 15.02
N ILE A 317 -6.67 -24.15 15.45
CA ILE A 317 -5.87 -23.31 14.55
C ILE A 317 -4.79 -24.13 13.85
N ARG A 318 -4.05 -24.96 14.60
CA ARG A 318 -3.07 -25.89 14.00
C ARG A 318 -3.72 -26.83 12.97
N THR A 319 -4.92 -27.33 13.25
CA THR A 319 -5.66 -28.22 12.35
C THR A 319 -6.06 -27.51 11.05
N GLU A 320 -6.58 -26.28 11.14
CA GLU A 320 -6.93 -25.50 9.94
C GLU A 320 -5.69 -25.12 9.12
N ALA A 321 -4.58 -24.76 9.78
CA ALA A 321 -3.32 -24.49 9.10
C ALA A 321 -2.80 -25.72 8.35
N ALA A 322 -2.87 -26.91 8.96
CA ALA A 322 -2.52 -28.18 8.31
C ALA A 322 -3.42 -28.50 7.11
N ARG A 323 -4.73 -28.27 7.24
CA ARG A 323 -5.68 -28.43 6.13
C ARG A 323 -5.34 -27.49 4.97
N SER A 324 -5.07 -26.23 5.28
CA SER A 324 -4.76 -25.19 4.30
C SER A 324 -3.43 -25.46 3.60
N TYR A 325 -2.41 -25.88 4.35
CA TYR A 325 -1.12 -26.31 3.81
C TYR A 325 -1.28 -27.49 2.85
N SER A 326 -2.05 -28.52 3.24
CA SER A 326 -2.32 -29.69 2.40
C SER A 326 -3.02 -29.32 1.09
N LEU A 327 -3.99 -28.39 1.16
CA LEU A 327 -4.67 -27.87 -0.03
C LEU A 327 -3.69 -27.21 -1.00
N LEU A 328 -2.79 -26.36 -0.50
CA LEU A 328 -1.75 -25.73 -1.32
C LEU A 328 -0.75 -26.74 -1.89
N ALA A 329 -0.29 -27.68 -1.07
CA ALA A 329 0.66 -28.71 -1.49
C ALA A 329 0.09 -29.57 -2.62
N SER A 330 -1.17 -30.01 -2.51
CA SER A 330 -1.81 -30.79 -3.57
C SER A 330 -1.91 -30.04 -4.91
N ARG A 331 -2.21 -28.73 -4.88
CA ARG A 331 -2.24 -27.88 -6.08
C ARG A 331 -0.86 -27.64 -6.67
N SER A 332 0.16 -27.44 -5.84
CA SER A 332 1.56 -27.28 -6.29
C SER A 332 2.10 -28.53 -7.00
N GLN A 333 1.70 -29.73 -6.55
CA GLN A 333 2.11 -30.98 -7.18
C GLN A 333 1.42 -31.22 -8.53
N LEU A 334 0.16 -30.81 -8.67
CA LEU A 334 -0.59 -30.89 -9.93
C LEU A 334 -0.08 -29.91 -10.99
N SER A 335 0.36 -28.73 -10.56
CA SER A 335 0.91 -27.69 -11.45
C SER A 335 2.40 -27.88 -11.76
N GLY A 336 3.11 -28.74 -11.03
CA GLY A 336 4.54 -29.00 -11.20
C GLY A 336 5.44 -27.79 -10.90
N ILE A 337 4.90 -26.71 -10.31
CA ILE A 337 5.59 -25.42 -10.17
C ILE A 337 5.38 -24.85 -8.76
N SER A 338 6.48 -24.45 -8.12
CA SER A 338 6.49 -23.64 -6.90
C SER A 338 6.26 -22.17 -7.28
N HIS A 339 5.01 -21.69 -7.22
CA HIS A 339 4.69 -20.30 -7.53
C HIS A 339 4.91 -19.41 -6.32
N SER A 340 5.96 -18.61 -6.36
CA SER A 340 6.17 -17.56 -5.36
C SER A 340 5.96 -16.20 -6.00
N ILE A 341 5.06 -15.39 -5.42
CA ILE A 341 5.11 -13.93 -5.55
C ILE A 341 6.27 -13.45 -4.66
N LEU A 342 7.50 -13.89 -4.95
CA LEU A 342 8.69 -13.33 -4.33
C LEU A 342 9.00 -11.99 -5.04
N PRO A 343 9.53 -10.98 -4.32
CA PRO A 343 9.98 -9.74 -4.93
C PRO A 343 10.96 -10.09 -6.04
N SER A 344 10.61 -9.71 -7.27
CA SER A 344 11.40 -10.06 -8.44
C SER A 344 12.85 -9.63 -8.26
N SER A 345 13.79 -10.58 -8.37
CA SER A 345 15.22 -10.28 -8.57
C SER A 345 15.38 -9.67 -9.97
N SER A 346 15.05 -8.38 -10.06
CA SER A 346 15.07 -7.63 -11.31
C SER A 346 16.12 -6.53 -11.24
N LYS A 347 16.69 -6.22 -12.40
CA LYS A 347 17.66 -5.14 -12.58
C LYS A 347 17.11 -3.90 -11.89
N SER A 348 17.85 -3.47 -10.88
CA SER A 348 17.40 -2.47 -9.92
C SER A 348 17.35 -1.10 -10.59
N TYR A 349 16.16 -0.64 -10.98
CA TYR A 349 15.98 0.76 -11.39
C TYR A 349 16.34 1.64 -10.18
N ALA A 350 17.35 2.49 -10.35
CA ALA A 350 17.91 3.26 -9.25
C ALA A 350 16.89 4.31 -8.77
N LEU A 351 16.53 4.23 -7.49
CA LEU A 351 15.93 5.35 -6.78
C LEU A 351 16.86 6.56 -6.96
N ASP A 352 16.33 7.71 -7.38
CA ASP A 352 17.11 8.94 -7.43
C ASP A 352 17.33 9.47 -6.01
N ILE A 353 18.37 8.96 -5.36
CA ILE A 353 18.76 9.34 -4.00
C ILE A 353 18.99 10.85 -3.89
N SER A 354 19.43 11.52 -4.97
CA SER A 354 19.63 12.97 -4.95
C SER A 354 18.30 13.72 -4.88
N ALA A 355 17.29 13.29 -5.65
CA ALA A 355 15.95 13.86 -5.62
C ALA A 355 15.29 13.63 -4.26
N VAL A 356 15.40 12.42 -3.71
CA VAL A 356 14.89 12.09 -2.38
C VAL A 356 15.60 12.93 -1.31
N ASN A 357 16.93 13.06 -1.34
CA ASN A 357 17.67 13.90 -0.39
C ASN A 357 17.28 15.38 -0.51
N LYS A 358 17.07 15.90 -1.73
CA LYS A 358 16.62 17.28 -1.95
C LYS A 358 15.23 17.51 -1.36
N LEU A 359 14.28 16.61 -1.63
CA LEU A 359 12.93 16.65 -1.05
C LEU A 359 12.99 16.55 0.48
N LEU A 360 13.84 15.67 1.02
CA LEU A 360 13.99 15.47 2.45
C LEU A 360 14.54 16.70 3.15
N ASN A 361 15.57 17.33 2.59
CA ASN A 361 16.06 18.60 3.11
C ASN A 361 15.00 19.70 3.04
N THR A 362 14.18 19.71 1.99
CA THR A 362 13.05 20.66 1.86
C THR A 362 12.02 20.42 2.96
N ILE A 363 11.64 19.16 3.19
CA ILE A 363 10.68 18.74 4.23
C ILE A 363 11.20 19.11 5.62
N ILE A 364 12.46 18.78 5.93
CA ILE A 364 13.08 19.11 7.22
C ILE A 364 13.16 20.63 7.42
N THR A 365 13.56 21.38 6.38
CA THR A 365 13.69 22.85 6.47
C THR A 365 12.33 23.52 6.65
N LYS A 366 11.29 23.01 5.99
CA LYS A 366 9.91 23.50 6.13
C LYS A 366 9.22 23.01 7.41
N GLY A 367 9.84 22.13 8.21
CA GLY A 367 9.25 21.59 9.42
C GLY A 367 8.09 20.63 9.18
N MET A 368 8.05 19.96 8.02
CA MET A 368 6.97 19.07 7.57
C MET A 368 6.68 17.89 8.52
N PRO A 369 5.49 17.25 8.47
CA PRO A 369 5.06 16.24 9.44
C PRO A 369 6.05 15.09 9.56
N THR A 370 6.21 14.58 10.77
CA THR A 370 7.11 13.45 11.07
C THR A 370 6.77 12.21 10.29
N THR A 371 5.50 12.00 9.92
CA THR A 371 5.07 10.91 9.04
C THR A 371 5.64 11.03 7.64
N MET A 372 5.80 12.25 7.11
CA MET A 372 6.47 12.46 5.81
C MET A 372 7.96 12.14 5.90
N ILE A 373 8.62 12.59 6.97
CA ILE A 373 10.04 12.30 7.22
C ILE A 373 10.23 10.79 7.38
N ASP A 374 9.40 10.14 8.19
CA ASP A 374 9.40 8.68 8.41
C ASP A 374 9.27 7.94 7.06
N ASP A 375 8.29 8.31 6.24
CA ASP A 375 8.04 7.72 4.91
C ASP A 375 9.26 7.87 3.97
N MET A 376 9.86 9.06 3.91
CA MET A 376 11.04 9.33 3.08
C MET A 376 12.27 8.56 3.55
N LEU A 377 12.54 8.56 4.85
CA LEU A 377 13.68 7.87 5.42
C LEU A 377 13.53 6.36 5.30
N LYS A 378 12.31 5.85 5.48
CA LYS A 378 12.00 4.44 5.30
C LYS A 378 12.20 4.01 3.84
N ALA A 379 11.74 4.81 2.87
CA ALA A 379 12.01 4.57 1.45
C ALA A 379 13.53 4.53 1.14
N LEU A 380 14.31 5.45 1.71
CA LEU A 380 15.77 5.45 1.59
C LEU A 380 16.41 4.20 2.23
N ALA A 381 15.91 3.80 3.41
CA ALA A 381 16.44 2.67 4.15
C ALA A 381 16.12 1.33 3.48
N ILE A 382 14.88 1.10 3.04
CA ILE A 382 14.49 -0.12 2.32
C ILE A 382 15.34 -0.30 1.05
N ARG A 383 15.66 0.81 0.38
CA ARG A 383 16.54 0.77 -0.78
C ARG A 383 17.96 0.34 -0.44
N GLY A 384 18.44 0.73 0.74
CA GLY A 384 19.77 0.41 1.24
C GLY A 384 20.92 1.04 0.45
N GLY A 385 22.14 0.60 0.78
CA GLY A 385 23.38 1.01 0.15
C GLY A 385 24.11 2.19 0.83
N PRO A 386 25.38 2.44 0.46
CA PRO A 386 26.25 3.38 1.17
C PRO A 386 25.71 4.81 1.25
N ALA A 387 25.07 5.29 0.17
CA ALA A 387 24.51 6.63 0.11
C ALA A 387 23.32 6.80 1.07
N SER A 388 22.46 5.78 1.23
CA SER A 388 21.36 5.82 2.20
C SER A 388 21.89 5.87 3.62
N VAL A 389 22.91 5.06 3.95
CA VAL A 389 23.57 5.11 5.26
C VAL A 389 24.19 6.48 5.51
N GLU A 390 24.90 7.04 4.53
CA GLU A 390 25.52 8.36 4.65
C GLU A 390 24.48 9.45 4.94
N ILE A 391 23.33 9.42 4.24
CA ILE A 391 22.24 10.36 4.48
C ILE A 391 21.67 10.15 5.90
N LEU A 392 21.36 8.92 6.29
CA LEU A 392 20.81 8.61 7.61
C LEU A 392 21.76 9.04 8.74
N SER A 393 23.06 8.75 8.63
CA SER A 393 24.08 9.18 9.59
C SER A 393 24.20 10.70 9.68
N LYS A 394 24.16 11.43 8.55
CA LYS A 394 24.15 12.90 8.56
C LYS A 394 22.92 13.48 9.24
N LEU A 395 21.77 12.81 9.11
CA LEU A 395 20.51 13.25 9.70
C LEU A 395 20.41 12.93 11.18
N LEU A 396 21.11 11.89 11.65
CA LEU A 396 21.22 11.57 13.07
C LEU A 396 21.96 12.66 13.86
N VAL A 397 22.73 13.54 13.22
CA VAL A 397 23.42 14.67 13.90
C VAL A 397 22.58 15.96 13.86
N LYS A 398 21.36 15.92 13.29
CA LYS A 398 20.50 17.10 13.21
C LYS A 398 19.90 17.46 14.58
N PRO A 399 19.72 18.77 14.89
CA PRO A 399 19.22 19.19 16.18
C PRO A 399 17.78 18.75 16.45
N GLN A 400 16.98 18.51 15.41
CA GLN A 400 15.59 18.09 15.53
C GLN A 400 15.49 16.64 16.03
N ILE A 401 15.03 16.44 17.27
CA ILE A 401 14.81 15.12 17.87
C ILE A 401 13.89 14.26 17.00
N SER A 402 12.84 14.85 16.42
CA SER A 402 11.91 14.15 15.54
C SER A 402 12.60 13.51 14.33
N VAL A 403 13.58 14.19 13.72
CA VAL A 403 14.38 13.66 12.60
C VAL A 403 15.24 12.50 13.07
N ARG A 404 15.90 12.63 14.23
CA ARG A 404 16.75 11.55 14.79
C ARG A 404 15.93 10.30 15.12
N ARG A 405 14.72 10.46 15.68
CA ARG A 405 13.77 9.36 15.90
C ARG A 405 13.39 8.67 14.59
N ALA A 406 13.09 9.45 13.56
CA ALA A 406 12.75 8.94 12.24
C ALA A 406 13.91 8.14 11.62
N VAL A 407 15.16 8.58 11.81
CA VAL A 407 16.36 7.85 11.38
C VAL A 407 16.45 6.47 12.04
N ILE A 408 16.26 6.38 13.36
CA ILE A 408 16.30 5.07 14.07
C ILE A 408 15.15 4.17 13.61
N LYS A 409 13.95 4.71 13.43
CA LYS A 409 12.84 3.93 12.88
C LYS A 409 13.16 3.42 11.48
N ALA A 410 13.75 4.24 10.63
CA ALA A 410 14.12 3.86 9.27
C ALA A 410 15.24 2.81 9.27
N SER A 411 16.20 2.85 10.21
CA SER A 411 17.24 1.81 10.29
C SER A 411 16.68 0.41 10.54
N ARG A 412 15.42 0.29 11.00
CA ARG A 412 14.71 -1.00 11.09
C ARG A 412 14.57 -1.71 9.74
N SER A 413 14.59 -0.97 8.65
CA SER A 413 14.51 -1.50 7.29
C SER A 413 15.87 -1.82 6.67
N LEU A 414 16.97 -1.55 7.39
CA LEU A 414 18.32 -1.94 7.00
C LEU A 414 18.65 -3.31 7.60
N ASP A 415 19.52 -4.06 6.91
CA ASP A 415 20.15 -5.25 7.48
C ASP A 415 21.01 -4.89 8.71
N THR A 416 21.34 -5.92 9.48
CA THR A 416 22.03 -5.79 10.76
C THR A 416 23.37 -5.05 10.63
N GLU A 417 24.20 -5.40 9.65
CA GLU A 417 25.53 -4.78 9.47
C GLU A 417 25.41 -3.31 9.08
N THR A 418 24.51 -3.01 8.14
CA THR A 418 24.28 -1.66 7.63
C THR A 418 23.66 -0.74 8.68
N ALA A 419 22.82 -1.27 9.58
CA ALA A 419 22.21 -0.50 10.67
C ALA A 419 23.17 -0.23 11.85
N ALA A 420 24.15 -1.10 12.08
CA ALA A 420 25.08 -1.02 13.23
C ALA A 420 25.72 0.38 13.44
N PRO A 421 26.27 1.07 12.43
CA PRO A 421 26.86 2.39 12.65
C PRO A 421 25.84 3.45 13.07
N ILE A 422 24.59 3.35 12.59
CA ILE A 422 23.52 4.28 12.94
C ILE A 422 23.08 4.06 14.39
N VAL A 423 22.83 2.81 14.78
CA VAL A 423 22.43 2.45 16.15
C VAL A 423 23.54 2.81 17.14
N ARG A 424 24.80 2.53 16.81
CA ARG A 424 25.95 2.91 17.66
C ARG A 424 26.07 4.42 17.86
N ALA A 425 25.86 5.20 16.81
CA ALA A 425 25.86 6.66 16.93
C ALA A 425 24.67 7.14 17.81
N ALA A 426 23.50 6.53 17.67
CA ALA A 426 22.30 6.88 18.43
C ALA A 426 22.39 6.54 19.93
N LEU A 427 23.12 5.48 20.30
CA LEU A 427 23.41 5.15 21.71
C LEU A 427 24.23 6.25 22.42
N ASN A 428 24.91 7.11 21.65
CA ASN A 428 25.68 8.23 22.17
C ASN A 428 24.96 9.58 21.98
N ASP A 429 23.65 9.58 21.69
CA ASP A 429 22.87 10.80 21.50
C ASP A 429 22.66 11.54 22.83
N GLU A 430 22.57 12.87 22.77
CA GLU A 430 22.32 13.71 23.94
C GLU A 430 20.88 13.57 24.46
N ALA A 431 19.93 13.18 23.60
CA ALA A 431 18.53 13.03 23.99
C ALA A 431 18.26 11.61 24.52
N PRO A 432 17.79 11.45 25.78
CA PRO A 432 17.54 10.13 26.38
C PRO A 432 16.57 9.26 25.58
N GLU A 433 15.57 9.87 24.93
CA GLU A 433 14.60 9.15 24.10
C GLU A 433 15.27 8.46 22.89
N ILE A 434 16.30 9.09 22.31
CA ILE A 434 17.03 8.53 21.17
C ILE A 434 17.87 7.33 21.62
N VAL A 435 18.51 7.45 22.78
CA VAL A 435 19.28 6.37 23.40
C VAL A 435 18.38 5.17 23.71
N GLU A 436 17.23 5.40 24.36
CA GLU A 436 16.26 4.34 24.67
C GLU A 436 15.76 3.62 23.40
N MET A 437 15.50 4.36 22.33
CA MET A 437 15.12 3.76 21.04
C MET A 437 16.26 2.92 20.45
N ALA A 438 17.50 3.38 20.56
CA ALA A 438 18.66 2.66 20.07
C ALA A 438 18.94 1.38 20.88
N GLU A 439 18.77 1.41 22.20
CA GLU A 439 18.86 0.24 23.08
C GLU A 439 17.81 -0.81 22.70
N LYS A 440 16.56 -0.40 22.45
CA LYS A 440 15.52 -1.33 21.98
C LYS A 440 15.88 -1.98 20.64
N GLU A 441 16.46 -1.22 19.70
CA GLU A 441 16.94 -1.79 18.45
C GLU A 441 18.11 -2.75 18.66
N LEU A 442 19.00 -2.42 19.59
CA LEU A 442 20.11 -3.26 20.01
C LEU A 442 19.60 -4.64 20.45
N ASP A 443 18.67 -4.64 21.41
CA ASP A 443 18.07 -5.85 21.98
C ASP A 443 17.29 -6.64 20.93
N THR A 444 16.61 -5.96 20.02
CA THR A 444 15.78 -6.64 19.00
C THR A 444 16.63 -7.33 17.93
N ARG A 445 17.77 -6.73 17.55
CA ARG A 445 18.56 -7.18 16.38
C ARG A 445 19.79 -8.01 16.77
N TRP A 446 20.30 -7.83 17.97
CA TRP A 446 21.51 -8.47 18.50
C TRP A 446 21.25 -9.16 19.84
N SER A 447 20.04 -9.71 20.05
CA SER A 447 19.64 -10.34 21.33
C SER A 447 20.58 -11.44 21.82
N ASP A 448 21.33 -12.09 20.93
CA ASP A 448 22.09 -13.32 21.25
C ASP A 448 23.50 -13.40 20.62
N VAL A 449 24.06 -12.29 20.15
CA VAL A 449 25.46 -12.24 19.68
C VAL A 449 26.30 -11.48 20.69
N VAL A 450 26.89 -12.26 21.61
CA VAL A 450 28.09 -12.00 22.43
C VAL A 450 28.67 -10.60 22.25
N TRP A 451 28.45 -9.75 23.24
CA TRP A 451 29.20 -8.51 23.45
C TRP A 451 30.57 -8.85 24.06
N ASP A 452 31.47 -9.39 23.24
CA ASP A 452 32.91 -9.41 23.51
C ASP A 452 33.63 -8.38 22.63
#